data_AF-A0A9W5F340-F1
#
_entry.id   AF-A0A9W5F340-F1
#
_cell.length_a   1.000
_cell.length_b   1.000
_cell.length_c   1.000
_cell.angle_alpha   90.00
_cell.angle_beta   90.00
_cell.angle_gamma   90.00
#
_symmetry.space_group_name_H-M   'P 1'
#
loop_
_entity.id
_entity.type
_entity.pdbx_description
1 polymer ?
#
loop_
_entity_poly.entity_id
_entity_poly.type
_entity_poly.pdbx_seq_one_letter_code
_entity_poly.pdbx_strand_id
1 'polypeptide(L)'
;MAAVIYQEARDCDRRLSQYFNSNRSQWVDIVKAMVAARGSCTAHNPKSSAGFFAWDAGITRMRQMFCREGWNALDESGVELIVNHDFRRKVTVMNADKGVCDPLRSPRNRTEKGPMAEKISDLNNQLDLFRRDNPREVRHDIYDLWQLCVFDNGKDVRAELSRPIEFRGGFYIGYSERIWIIRPGEWERIAVEMPAEDDGQDFDITVRRK
;
A
#
# COMPACT_ATOMS: atom_id res chain seq x y z
N MET A 1 1.08 1.48 -22.22
CA MET A 1 0.04 2.53 -22.14
C MET A 1 0.41 3.50 -21.03
N ALA A 2 0.06 4.78 -21.12
CA ALA A 2 0.29 5.71 -20.02
C ALA A 2 -0.70 5.44 -18.87
N ALA A 3 -0.22 5.42 -17.64
CA ALA A 3 -1.07 5.24 -16.46
C ALA A 3 -1.99 6.45 -16.28
N VAL A 4 -3.23 6.24 -15.85
CA VAL A 4 -4.07 7.33 -15.33
C VAL A 4 -3.56 7.70 -13.94
N ILE A 5 -3.21 8.97 -13.74
CA ILE A 5 -2.64 9.47 -12.48
C ILE A 5 -3.61 10.44 -11.83
N TYR A 6 -4.00 10.13 -10.59
CA TYR A 6 -4.75 11.04 -9.72
C TYR A 6 -3.79 11.67 -8.72
N GLN A 7 -3.64 12.99 -8.83
CA GLN A 7 -2.77 13.79 -7.98
C GLN A 7 -3.52 14.89 -7.23
N GLU A 8 -4.70 15.31 -7.69
CA GLU A 8 -5.54 16.30 -7.01
C GLU A 8 -6.26 15.68 -5.81
N ALA A 9 -6.24 16.35 -4.66
CA ALA A 9 -6.74 15.80 -3.40
C ALA A 9 -8.19 15.28 -3.51
N ARG A 10 -9.07 16.09 -4.11
CA ARG A 10 -10.48 15.73 -4.31
C ARG A 10 -10.64 14.45 -5.15
N ASP A 11 -9.83 14.29 -6.18
CA ASP A 11 -9.92 13.12 -7.05
C ASP A 11 -9.36 11.87 -6.38
N CYS A 12 -8.24 12.02 -5.66
CA CYS A 12 -7.70 10.95 -4.82
C CYS A 12 -8.75 10.49 -3.80
N ASP A 13 -9.32 11.40 -3.01
CA ASP A 13 -10.28 11.07 -1.96
C ASP A 13 -11.53 10.38 -2.52
N ARG A 14 -12.07 10.90 -3.63
CA ARG A 14 -13.19 10.26 -4.34
C ARG A 14 -12.83 8.83 -4.74
N ARG A 15 -11.61 8.62 -5.25
CA ARG A 15 -11.18 7.30 -5.71
C ARG A 15 -10.96 6.32 -4.56
N LEU A 16 -10.37 6.78 -3.46
CA LEU A 16 -10.15 5.99 -2.25
C LEU A 16 -11.48 5.53 -1.63
N SER A 17 -12.46 6.42 -1.57
CA SER A 17 -13.81 6.12 -1.11
C SER A 17 -14.50 5.13 -2.05
N GLN A 18 -14.45 5.37 -3.36
CA GLN A 18 -15.14 4.52 -4.35
C GLN A 18 -14.56 3.10 -4.42
N TYR A 19 -13.23 2.95 -4.33
CA TYR A 19 -12.57 1.67 -4.64
C TYR A 19 -12.30 0.81 -3.43
N PHE A 20 -12.08 1.45 -2.28
CA PHE A 20 -11.63 0.76 -1.09
C PHE A 20 -12.52 1.04 0.12
N ASN A 21 -13.59 1.84 -0.04
CA ASN A 21 -14.40 2.35 1.07
C ASN A 21 -13.53 2.96 2.18
N SER A 22 -12.51 3.73 1.77
CA SER A 22 -11.44 4.23 2.64
C SER A 22 -11.23 5.74 2.48
N ASN A 23 -10.42 6.31 3.36
CA ASN A 23 -9.96 7.69 3.29
C ASN A 23 -8.42 7.78 3.30
N ARG A 24 -7.90 8.97 2.99
CA ARG A 24 -6.45 9.22 2.90
C ARG A 24 -5.70 8.93 4.21
N SER A 25 -6.27 9.29 5.37
CA SER A 25 -5.57 9.14 6.65
C SER A 25 -5.32 7.67 7.00
N GLN A 26 -6.23 6.77 6.63
CA GLN A 26 -6.01 5.32 6.81
C GLN A 26 -4.76 4.81 6.09
N TRP A 27 -4.53 5.27 4.86
CA TRP A 27 -3.34 4.91 4.10
C TRP A 27 -2.08 5.57 4.65
N VAL A 28 -2.18 6.81 5.11
CA VAL A 28 -1.08 7.51 5.79
C VAL A 28 -0.66 6.78 7.07
N ASP A 29 -1.59 6.26 7.85
CA ASP A 29 -1.30 5.47 9.06
C ASP A 29 -0.49 4.20 8.76
N ILE A 30 -0.80 3.51 7.66
CA ILE A 30 -0.02 2.37 7.20
C ILE A 30 1.40 2.81 6.87
N VAL A 31 1.55 3.92 6.11
CA VAL A 31 2.87 4.46 5.76
C VAL A 31 3.67 4.87 7.01
N LYS A 32 3.03 5.49 8.00
CA LYS A 32 3.66 5.84 9.29
C LYS A 32 4.23 4.61 9.99
N ALA A 33 3.47 3.52 10.05
CA ALA A 33 3.94 2.26 10.63
C ALA A 33 5.15 1.70 9.87
N MET A 34 5.13 1.74 8.53
CA MET A 34 6.27 1.29 7.71
C MET A 34 7.53 2.12 7.96
N VAL A 35 7.40 3.45 8.01
CA VAL A 35 8.54 4.36 8.21
C VAL A 35 9.12 4.19 9.62
N ALA A 36 8.27 4.09 10.64
CA ALA A 36 8.72 3.86 12.01
C ALA A 36 9.50 2.53 12.15
N ALA A 37 8.98 1.45 11.58
CA ALA A 37 9.63 0.13 11.60
C ALA A 37 10.92 0.08 10.77
N ARG A 38 11.01 0.88 9.70
CA ARG A 38 12.27 1.06 8.97
C ARG A 38 13.30 1.79 9.82
N GLY A 39 12.88 2.89 10.47
CA GLY A 39 13.72 3.77 11.26
C GLY A 39 14.23 3.16 12.57
N SER A 40 13.61 2.08 13.05
CA SER A 40 14.10 1.31 14.19
C SER A 40 15.34 0.45 13.88
N CYS A 41 15.73 0.33 12.61
CA CYS A 41 16.96 -0.35 12.21
C CYS A 41 18.19 0.54 12.40
N THR A 42 19.26 -0.05 12.89
CA THR A 42 20.58 0.56 13.02
C THR A 42 21.54 0.10 11.91
N ALA A 43 22.73 0.70 11.85
CA ALA A 43 23.79 0.27 10.95
C ALA A 43 24.30 -1.17 11.22
N HIS A 44 24.02 -1.73 12.40
CA HIS A 44 24.44 -3.09 12.77
C HIS A 44 23.43 -4.17 12.36
N ASN A 45 22.22 -3.79 11.95
CA ASN A 45 21.23 -4.75 11.46
C ASN A 45 21.62 -5.29 10.08
N PRO A 46 21.17 -6.52 9.72
CA PRO A 46 21.29 -7.02 8.36
C PRO A 46 20.73 -6.03 7.32
N LYS A 47 21.37 -5.96 6.15
CA LYS A 47 21.00 -5.03 5.06
C LYS A 47 19.53 -5.13 4.64
N SER A 48 18.93 -6.32 4.74
CA SER A 48 17.52 -6.56 4.39
C SER A 48 16.53 -6.19 5.49
N SER A 49 16.95 -6.04 6.75
CA SER A 49 16.06 -5.87 7.91
C SER A 49 15.15 -4.66 7.78
N ALA A 50 15.69 -3.50 7.40
CA ALA A 50 14.90 -2.28 7.28
C ALA A 50 13.76 -2.40 6.25
N GLY A 51 14.01 -3.11 5.13
CA GLY A 51 12.98 -3.38 4.14
C GLY A 51 11.95 -4.40 4.63
N PHE A 52 12.40 -5.44 5.33
CA PHE A 52 11.54 -6.48 5.89
C PHE A 52 10.61 -5.92 6.97
N PHE A 53 11.12 -5.21 7.97
CA PHE A 53 10.30 -4.64 9.04
C PHE A 53 9.33 -3.58 8.54
N ALA A 54 9.73 -2.77 7.55
CA ALA A 54 8.80 -1.85 6.90
C ALA A 54 7.64 -2.59 6.22
N TRP A 55 7.93 -3.69 5.50
CA TRP A 55 6.89 -4.49 4.86
C TRP A 55 5.97 -5.17 5.89
N ASP A 56 6.54 -5.79 6.91
CA ASP A 56 5.81 -6.45 8.00
C ASP A 56 4.86 -5.48 8.73
N ALA A 57 5.38 -4.31 9.13
CA ALA A 57 4.58 -3.28 9.80
C ALA A 57 3.47 -2.74 8.89
N GLY A 58 3.74 -2.55 7.59
CA GLY A 58 2.74 -2.12 6.62
C GLY A 58 1.60 -3.12 6.46
N ILE A 59 1.92 -4.41 6.26
CA ILE A 59 0.92 -5.48 6.16
C ILE A 59 0.13 -5.60 7.46
N THR A 60 0.81 -5.60 8.60
CA THR A 60 0.19 -5.73 9.93
C THR A 60 -0.78 -4.58 10.20
N ARG A 61 -0.33 -3.33 10.02
CA ARG A 61 -1.19 -2.15 10.23
C ARG A 61 -2.39 -2.15 9.28
N MET A 62 -2.17 -2.47 8.00
CA MET A 62 -3.24 -2.57 7.02
C MET A 62 -4.29 -3.61 7.42
N ARG A 63 -3.87 -4.79 7.87
CA ARG A 63 -4.78 -5.85 8.37
C ARG A 63 -5.52 -5.43 9.64
N GLN A 64 -4.82 -4.83 10.61
CA GLN A 64 -5.44 -4.37 11.86
C GLN A 64 -6.59 -3.38 11.62
N MET A 65 -6.43 -2.49 10.63
CA MET A 65 -7.42 -1.48 10.28
C MET A 65 -8.54 -2.08 9.42
N PHE A 66 -8.19 -2.53 8.21
CA PHE A 66 -9.18 -2.89 7.21
C PHE A 66 -9.94 -4.18 7.53
N CYS A 67 -9.36 -5.13 8.27
CA CYS A 67 -10.11 -6.34 8.64
C CYS A 67 -11.26 -6.04 9.62
N ARG A 68 -11.16 -4.95 10.40
CA ARG A 68 -12.27 -4.48 11.26
C ARG A 68 -13.37 -3.79 10.44
N GLU A 69 -13.08 -3.43 9.20
CA GLU A 69 -13.96 -2.74 8.25
C GLU A 69 -14.46 -3.67 7.14
N GLY A 70 -14.44 -4.98 7.37
CA GLY A 70 -15.01 -5.98 6.46
C GLY A 70 -14.06 -6.50 5.38
N TRP A 71 -12.78 -6.16 5.43
CA TRP A 71 -11.76 -6.84 4.61
C TRP A 71 -11.31 -8.15 5.28
N ASN A 72 -10.63 -9.02 4.52
CA ASN A 72 -10.03 -10.23 5.05
C ASN A 72 -8.53 -10.26 4.79
N ALA A 73 -7.76 -10.74 5.77
CA ALA A 73 -6.36 -11.05 5.56
C ALA A 73 -6.24 -12.29 4.66
N LEU A 74 -5.29 -12.27 3.73
CA LEU A 74 -5.03 -13.38 2.82
C LEU A 74 -3.53 -13.50 2.55
N ASP A 75 -3.03 -14.73 2.47
CA ASP A 75 -1.77 -15.06 1.82
C ASP A 75 -2.07 -15.80 0.51
N GLU A 76 -1.50 -15.31 -0.60
CA GLU A 76 -1.57 -16.02 -1.88
C GLU A 76 -0.17 -16.39 -2.34
N SER A 77 0.27 -17.60 -1.99
CA SER A 77 1.56 -18.15 -2.41
C SER A 77 2.74 -17.26 -1.97
N GLY A 78 2.71 -16.80 -0.71
CA GLY A 78 3.72 -15.92 -0.14
C GLY A 78 3.54 -14.43 -0.47
N VAL A 79 2.37 -14.05 -1.01
CA VAL A 79 1.98 -12.65 -1.18
C VAL A 79 0.96 -12.30 -0.10
N GLU A 80 1.46 -11.67 0.97
CA GLU A 80 0.64 -11.16 2.06
C GLU A 80 -0.18 -9.94 1.61
N LEU A 81 -1.50 -9.99 1.78
CA LEU A 81 -2.42 -8.94 1.34
C LEU A 81 -3.70 -8.89 2.18
N ILE A 82 -4.55 -7.90 1.88
CA ILE A 82 -5.97 -7.87 2.26
C ILE A 82 -6.86 -8.00 1.02
N VAL A 83 -8.03 -8.61 1.18
CA VAL A 83 -9.02 -8.80 0.12
C VAL A 83 -10.39 -8.29 0.57
N ASN A 84 -11.13 -7.69 -0.35
CA ASN A 84 -12.55 -7.42 -0.20
C ASN A 84 -13.31 -8.10 -1.34
N HIS A 85 -14.27 -8.96 -0.98
CA HIS A 85 -15.01 -9.80 -1.92
C HIS A 85 -16.14 -9.03 -2.64
N ASP A 86 -16.69 -7.99 -2.01
CA ASP A 86 -17.76 -7.17 -2.59
C ASP A 86 -17.22 -6.23 -3.68
N PHE A 87 -16.13 -5.52 -3.38
CA PHE A 87 -15.44 -4.64 -4.33
C PHE A 87 -14.51 -5.41 -5.28
N ARG A 88 -14.27 -6.70 -5.01
CA ARG A 88 -13.33 -7.58 -5.72
C ARG A 88 -11.93 -6.99 -5.83
N ARG A 89 -11.44 -6.44 -4.72
CA ARG A 89 -10.13 -5.78 -4.64
C ARG A 89 -9.19 -6.55 -3.74
N LYS A 90 -7.91 -6.55 -4.09
CA LYS A 90 -6.81 -6.98 -3.24
C LYS A 90 -5.84 -5.83 -3.06
N VAL A 91 -5.25 -5.69 -1.87
CA VAL A 91 -4.23 -4.67 -1.60
C VAL A 91 -3.07 -5.29 -0.85
N THR A 92 -1.86 -5.08 -1.37
CA THR A 92 -0.59 -5.41 -0.70
C THR A 92 0.27 -4.15 -0.54
N VAL A 93 1.40 -4.28 0.13
CA VAL A 93 2.33 -3.19 0.41
C VAL A 93 3.67 -3.47 -0.26
N MET A 94 4.30 -2.42 -0.80
CA MET A 94 5.58 -2.53 -1.50
C MET A 94 6.54 -1.39 -1.12
N ASN A 95 7.73 -1.76 -0.66
CA ASN A 95 8.87 -0.84 -0.64
C ASN A 95 9.31 -0.53 -2.08
N ALA A 96 9.14 0.73 -2.48
CA ALA A 96 9.36 1.19 -3.83
C ALA A 96 10.51 2.20 -3.94
N ASP A 97 10.89 2.52 -5.17
CA ASP A 97 11.91 3.51 -5.50
C ASP A 97 11.32 4.93 -5.66
N LYS A 98 12.18 5.87 -6.09
CA LYS A 98 11.82 7.28 -6.27
C LYS A 98 10.75 7.57 -7.33
N GLY A 99 10.27 6.56 -8.07
CA GLY A 99 9.17 6.70 -9.02
C GLY A 99 7.80 6.90 -8.36
N VAL A 100 7.69 6.65 -7.05
CA VAL A 100 6.49 6.97 -6.27
C VAL A 100 6.19 8.46 -6.32
N CYS A 101 4.96 8.81 -6.68
CA CYS A 101 4.48 10.18 -6.89
C CYS A 101 5.33 10.99 -7.89
N ASP A 102 5.86 10.33 -8.93
CA ASP A 102 6.53 10.97 -10.06
C ASP A 102 5.63 10.86 -11.31
N PRO A 103 5.24 11.97 -11.96
CA PRO A 103 4.38 11.93 -13.14
C PRO A 103 5.09 11.37 -14.39
N LEU A 104 6.43 11.36 -14.40
CA LEU A 104 7.25 10.92 -15.53
C LEU A 104 7.85 9.52 -15.31
N ARG A 105 7.72 8.95 -14.11
CA ARG A 105 8.29 7.64 -13.75
C ARG A 105 7.29 6.77 -13.02
N SER A 106 7.30 5.48 -13.33
CA SER A 106 6.55 4.46 -12.58
C SER A 106 7.34 4.02 -11.34
N PRO A 107 6.69 3.75 -10.20
CA PRO A 107 7.38 3.17 -9.05
C PRO A 107 7.87 1.76 -9.38
N ARG A 108 9.05 1.39 -8.87
CA ARG A 108 9.58 0.03 -8.98
C ARG A 108 9.85 -0.55 -7.60
N ASN A 109 9.65 -1.85 -7.45
CA ASN A 109 10.11 -2.60 -6.28
C ASN A 109 11.63 -2.45 -6.09
N ARG A 110 12.08 -2.31 -4.83
CA ARG A 110 13.51 -2.18 -4.51
C ARG A 110 14.31 -3.48 -4.63
N THR A 111 13.62 -4.61 -4.57
CA THR A 111 14.20 -5.96 -4.68
C THR A 111 13.38 -6.77 -5.66
N GLU A 112 14.02 -7.65 -6.42
CA GLU A 112 13.35 -8.55 -7.37
C GLU A 112 12.21 -9.31 -6.71
N LYS A 113 11.14 -9.52 -7.49
CA LYS A 113 9.98 -10.32 -7.09
C LYS A 113 9.93 -11.59 -7.92
N GLY A 114 9.37 -12.64 -7.33
CA GLY A 114 9.26 -13.95 -7.97
C GLY A 114 8.10 -14.05 -8.97
N PRO A 115 7.91 -15.23 -9.58
CA PRO A 115 6.91 -15.48 -10.64
C PRO A 115 5.46 -15.14 -10.24
N MET A 116 5.14 -15.15 -8.95
CA MET A 116 3.79 -14.78 -8.50
C MET A 116 3.46 -13.31 -8.79
N ALA A 117 4.45 -12.42 -8.72
CA ALA A 117 4.29 -11.00 -9.08
C ALA A 117 4.00 -10.81 -10.58
N GLU A 118 4.59 -11.65 -11.43
CA GLU A 118 4.33 -11.68 -12.87
C GLU A 118 2.89 -12.11 -13.14
N LYS A 119 2.47 -13.23 -12.55
CA LYS A 119 1.08 -13.74 -12.67
C LYS A 119 0.04 -12.71 -12.23
N ILE A 120 0.29 -11.99 -11.14
CA ILE A 120 -0.59 -10.90 -10.66
C ILE A 120 -0.72 -9.80 -11.72
N SER A 121 0.39 -9.40 -12.34
CA SER A 121 0.41 -8.35 -13.37
C SER A 121 -0.33 -8.80 -14.63
N ASP A 122 -0.16 -10.05 -15.04
CA ASP A 122 -0.87 -10.63 -16.18
C ASP A 122 -2.38 -10.67 -15.97
N LEU A 123 -2.84 -11.10 -14.78
CA LEU A 123 -4.26 -11.10 -14.44
C LEU A 123 -4.86 -9.69 -14.44
N ASN A 124 -4.12 -8.72 -13.88
CA ASN A 124 -4.54 -7.32 -13.90
C ASN A 124 -4.59 -6.76 -15.32
N ASN A 125 -3.65 -7.13 -16.20
CA ASN A 125 -3.60 -6.71 -17.59
C ASN A 125 -4.76 -7.33 -18.40
N GLN A 126 -5.05 -8.61 -18.20
CA GLN A 126 -6.22 -9.27 -18.80
C GLN A 126 -7.54 -8.59 -18.39
N LEU A 127 -7.67 -8.23 -17.11
CA LEU A 127 -8.84 -7.50 -16.62
C LEU A 127 -8.96 -6.10 -17.23
N ASP A 128 -7.82 -5.43 -17.45
CA ASP A 128 -7.76 -4.11 -18.09
C ASP A 128 -8.20 -4.17 -19.56
N LEU A 129 -7.71 -5.16 -20.32
CA LEU A 129 -8.15 -5.41 -21.70
C LEU A 129 -9.64 -5.74 -21.76
N PHE A 130 -10.12 -6.63 -20.89
CA PHE A 130 -11.53 -7.01 -20.84
C PHE A 130 -12.45 -5.82 -20.56
N ARG A 131 -12.10 -4.94 -19.62
CA ARG A 131 -12.89 -3.74 -19.31
C ARG A 131 -12.96 -2.75 -20.48
N ARG A 132 -11.93 -2.72 -21.34
CA ARG A 132 -11.94 -1.89 -22.56
C ARG A 132 -12.86 -2.48 -23.61
N ASP A 133 -12.76 -3.78 -23.84
CA ASP A 133 -13.52 -4.46 -24.89
C ASP A 133 -14.99 -4.64 -24.50
N ASN A 134 -15.26 -4.90 -23.22
CA ASN A 134 -16.59 -5.20 -22.68
C ASN A 134 -16.91 -4.37 -21.42
N PRO A 135 -17.04 -3.03 -21.54
CA PRO A 135 -17.17 -2.12 -20.39
C PRO A 135 -18.45 -2.32 -19.55
N ARG A 136 -19.44 -3.07 -20.07
CA ARG A 136 -20.71 -3.35 -19.38
C ARG A 136 -20.75 -4.71 -18.71
N GLU A 137 -19.73 -5.56 -18.91
CA GLU A 137 -19.69 -6.90 -18.32
C GLU A 137 -18.88 -6.92 -17.02
N VAL A 138 -19.43 -7.59 -16.00
CA VAL A 138 -18.79 -7.75 -14.69
C VAL A 138 -18.28 -9.18 -14.56
N ARG A 139 -16.96 -9.36 -14.50
CA ARG A 139 -16.35 -10.66 -14.19
C ARG A 139 -16.28 -10.87 -12.68
N HIS A 140 -17.11 -11.80 -12.18
CA HIS A 140 -17.18 -12.18 -10.77
C HIS A 140 -16.14 -13.24 -10.37
N ASP A 141 -15.16 -13.57 -11.22
CA ASP A 141 -14.09 -14.53 -10.94
C ASP A 141 -12.70 -13.87 -10.77
N ILE A 142 -12.52 -12.63 -11.25
CA ILE A 142 -11.22 -11.94 -11.21
C ILE A 142 -11.18 -10.87 -10.12
N TYR A 143 -10.07 -10.79 -9.38
CA TYR A 143 -9.80 -9.74 -8.38
C TYR A 143 -8.81 -8.73 -8.93
N ASP A 144 -8.99 -7.49 -8.53
CA ASP A 144 -8.12 -6.41 -8.96
C ASP A 144 -7.12 -6.06 -7.87
N LEU A 145 -5.83 -6.30 -8.14
CA LEU A 145 -4.77 -6.15 -7.13
C LEU A 145 -4.12 -4.77 -7.23
N TRP A 146 -4.03 -4.10 -6.09
CA TRP A 146 -3.34 -2.83 -5.88
C TRP A 146 -2.16 -2.98 -4.94
N GLN A 147 -1.21 -2.08 -5.07
CA GLN A 147 -0.03 -2.01 -4.24
C GLN A 147 0.06 -0.62 -3.61
N LEU A 148 0.17 -0.56 -2.29
CA LEU A 148 0.62 0.65 -1.61
C LEU A 148 2.14 0.74 -1.78
N CYS A 149 2.57 1.53 -2.76
CA CYS A 149 3.96 1.77 -3.10
C CYS A 149 4.50 2.88 -2.19
N VAL A 150 5.49 2.56 -1.36
CA VAL A 150 6.08 3.50 -0.40
C VAL A 150 7.55 3.73 -0.70
N PHE A 151 7.90 4.99 -0.93
CA PHE A 151 9.28 5.45 -1.03
C PHE A 151 9.68 6.14 0.26
N ASP A 152 10.85 5.76 0.77
CA ASP A 152 11.46 6.36 1.96
C ASP A 152 12.99 6.36 1.79
N ASN A 153 13.58 7.54 1.92
CA ASN A 153 15.03 7.78 1.89
C ASN A 153 15.57 8.42 3.18
N GLY A 154 14.77 8.48 4.25
CA GLY A 154 15.11 9.11 5.53
C GLY A 154 14.93 10.63 5.57
N LYS A 155 14.61 11.28 4.45
CA LYS A 155 14.34 12.73 4.38
C LYS A 155 12.94 13.04 3.86
N ASP A 156 12.52 12.31 2.83
CA ASP A 156 11.24 12.45 2.16
C ASP A 156 10.57 11.08 2.12
N VAL A 157 9.27 11.07 2.34
CA VAL A 157 8.43 9.88 2.24
C VAL A 157 7.32 10.17 1.27
N ARG A 158 7.10 9.24 0.35
CA ARG A 158 6.02 9.33 -0.65
C ARG A 158 5.27 8.03 -0.67
N ALA A 159 3.98 8.12 -0.98
CA ALA A 159 3.14 6.95 -1.05
C ALA A 159 2.07 7.11 -2.13
N GLU A 160 1.83 6.04 -2.87
CA GLU A 160 0.72 5.94 -3.82
C GLU A 160 0.12 4.54 -3.83
N LEU A 161 -1.17 4.44 -4.12
CA LEU A 161 -1.80 3.18 -4.50
C LEU A 161 -1.69 3.03 -6.02
N SER A 162 -1.07 1.95 -6.47
CA SER A 162 -0.82 1.71 -7.89
C SER A 162 -1.28 0.31 -8.32
N ARG A 163 -1.91 0.25 -9.49
CA ARG A 163 -2.47 -0.96 -10.08
C ARG A 163 -1.53 -1.54 -11.16
N PRO A 164 -0.69 -2.54 -10.83
CA PRO A 164 0.31 -3.06 -11.76
C PRO A 164 -0.34 -3.81 -12.92
N ILE A 165 0.20 -3.63 -14.13
CA ILE A 165 -0.23 -4.33 -15.36
C ILE A 165 0.95 -4.85 -16.19
N GLU A 166 2.19 -4.48 -15.85
CA GLU A 166 3.37 -4.94 -16.57
C GLU A 166 4.49 -5.27 -15.59
N PHE A 167 5.05 -6.47 -15.75
CA PHE A 167 6.15 -7.00 -14.95
C PHE A 167 7.23 -7.55 -15.89
N ARG A 168 8.50 -7.29 -15.59
CA ARG A 168 9.63 -7.76 -16.40
C ARG A 168 10.88 -7.89 -15.56
N GLY A 169 11.58 -9.02 -15.69
CA GLY A 169 12.90 -9.23 -15.08
C GLY A 169 12.90 -9.05 -13.56
N GLY A 170 11.83 -9.46 -12.87
CA GLY A 170 11.69 -9.32 -11.43
C GLY A 170 11.14 -7.97 -10.97
N PHE A 171 10.76 -7.06 -11.87
CA PHE A 171 10.29 -5.72 -11.52
C PHE A 171 8.94 -5.35 -12.13
N TYR A 172 8.12 -4.67 -11.35
CA TYR A 172 6.96 -3.95 -11.87
C TYR A 172 7.44 -2.74 -12.68
N ILE A 173 6.94 -2.60 -13.90
CA ILE A 173 7.39 -1.55 -14.83
C ILE A 173 6.24 -0.73 -15.43
N GLY A 174 4.99 -1.20 -15.29
CA GLY A 174 3.82 -0.53 -15.84
C GLY A 174 2.60 -0.65 -14.94
N TYR A 175 1.82 0.43 -14.91
CA TYR A 175 0.60 0.57 -14.11
C TYR A 175 -0.51 1.13 -14.99
N SER A 176 -1.74 0.71 -14.72
CA SER A 176 -2.93 1.24 -15.41
C SER A 176 -3.47 2.49 -14.70
N GLU A 177 -3.38 2.52 -13.37
CA GLU A 177 -3.93 3.58 -12.53
C GLU A 177 -3.04 3.80 -11.30
N ARG A 178 -2.89 5.06 -10.90
CA ARG A 178 -2.05 5.51 -9.77
C ARG A 178 -2.78 6.59 -8.99
N ILE A 179 -2.89 6.43 -7.67
CA ILE A 179 -3.59 7.34 -6.76
C ILE A 179 -2.61 7.84 -5.71
N TRP A 180 -2.28 9.12 -5.72
CA TRP A 180 -1.28 9.69 -4.80
C TRP A 180 -1.84 9.86 -3.39
N ILE A 181 -1.08 9.39 -2.40
CA ILE A 181 -1.43 9.44 -0.97
C ILE A 181 -0.55 10.44 -0.22
N ILE A 182 0.77 10.40 -0.40
CA ILE A 182 1.72 11.35 0.20
C ILE A 182 2.62 11.88 -0.92
N ARG A 183 2.49 13.17 -1.22
CA ARG A 183 3.20 13.83 -2.31
C ARG A 183 4.61 14.24 -1.87
N PRO A 184 5.53 14.50 -2.82
CA PRO A 184 6.86 15.02 -2.50
C PRO A 184 6.77 16.27 -1.61
N GLY A 185 7.47 16.25 -0.48
CA GLY A 185 7.52 17.37 0.46
C GLY A 185 6.32 17.50 1.41
N GLU A 186 5.32 16.63 1.35
CA GLU A 186 4.22 16.62 2.33
C GLU A 186 4.58 15.90 3.64
N TRP A 187 5.61 15.05 3.63
CA TRP A 187 5.95 14.18 4.76
C TRP A 187 6.25 14.95 6.05
N GLU A 188 7.01 16.05 5.97
CA GLU A 188 7.42 16.83 7.15
C GLU A 188 6.20 17.31 7.96
N ARG A 189 5.15 17.78 7.28
CA ARG A 189 3.91 18.22 7.94
C ARG A 189 3.18 17.06 8.60
N ILE A 190 3.10 15.92 7.92
CA ILE A 190 2.42 14.70 8.38
C ILE A 190 3.14 14.08 9.59
N ALA A 191 4.47 14.16 9.62
CA ALA A 191 5.29 13.62 10.70
C ALA A 191 5.18 14.45 11.99
N VAL A 192 4.94 15.76 11.88
CA VAL A 192 4.76 16.66 13.04
C VAL A 192 3.38 16.49 13.69
N GLU A 193 2.35 16.11 12.93
CA GLU A 193 0.98 15.86 13.43
C GLU A 193 0.82 14.54 14.21
N MET A 194 1.90 13.91 14.66
CA MET A 194 1.80 12.79 15.61
C MET A 194 1.18 13.30 16.92
N PRO A 195 0.24 12.58 17.55
CA PRO A 195 -0.15 12.92 18.91
C PRO A 195 1.13 12.88 19.75
N ALA A 196 1.43 13.99 20.43
CA ALA A 196 2.23 13.92 21.64
C ALA A 196 1.61 12.82 22.51
N GLU A 197 2.45 11.92 22.97
CA GLU A 197 2.26 10.93 24.05
C GLU A 197 0.80 10.54 24.35
N ASP A 198 0.48 9.26 24.12
CA ASP A 198 -0.60 8.60 24.85
C ASP A 198 -0.32 8.78 26.34
N ASP A 199 -0.95 9.79 26.95
CA ASP A 199 -0.99 10.00 28.39
C ASP A 199 -1.54 8.71 28.99
N GLY A 200 -0.63 7.81 29.36
CA GLY A 200 -0.95 6.48 29.86
C GLY A 200 -2.01 6.61 30.92
N GLN A 201 -3.23 6.16 30.62
CA GLN A 201 -4.25 6.03 31.65
C GLN A 201 -3.72 5.04 32.67
N ASP A 202 -3.39 5.55 33.85
CA ASP A 202 -3.10 4.77 35.03
C ASP A 202 -4.34 3.90 35.31
N PHE A 203 -4.29 2.64 34.87
CA PHE A 203 -5.28 1.65 35.24
C PHE A 203 -5.02 1.25 36.69
N ASP A 204 -5.81 1.79 37.61
CA ASP A 204 -5.78 1.38 39.02
C ASP A 204 -6.36 -0.05 39.14
N ILE A 205 -5.47 -1.05 39.08
CA ILE A 205 -5.84 -2.46 39.22
C ILE A 205 -6.09 -2.74 40.71
N THR A 206 -7.36 -2.74 41.12
CA THR A 206 -7.73 -3.16 42.48
C THR A 206 -7.62 -4.68 42.62
N VAL A 207 -6.50 -5.17 43.16
CA VAL A 207 -6.31 -6.58 43.47
C VAL A 207 -7.11 -6.96 44.73
N ARG A 208 -8.24 -7.67 44.56
CA ARG A 208 -8.87 -8.41 45.68
C ARG A 208 -8.24 -9.79 45.79
N ARG A 209 -7.46 -10.01 46.85
CA ARG A 209 -7.02 -11.36 47.25
C ARG A 209 -8.22 -12.14 47.82
N LYS A 210 -8.37 -13.39 47.38
CA LYS A 210 -9.20 -14.40 48.03
C LYS A 210 -8.42 -15.08 49.14
#